data_AF-A0A059FY26-F1
#
_entry.id   AF-A0A059FY26-F1
#
_cell.length_a   1.000
_cell.length_b   1.000
_cell.length_c   1.000
_cell.angle_alpha   90.00
_cell.angle_beta   90.00
_cell.angle_gamma   90.00
#
_symmetry.space_group_name_H-M   'P 1'
#
loop_
_entity.id
_entity.type
_entity.pdbx_description
1 polymer ?
#
loop_
_entity_poly.entity_id
_entity_poly.type
_entity_poly.pdbx_seq_one_letter_code
_entity_poly.pdbx_strand_id
1 'polypeptide(L)' 'MMKAFSEKNTIIKATLLQGESGENEQVGIKHIAAGMMSAMRNPKGHEYDLMDSPDVCLDQLSIISALMRQIESAHGDIF' A
#
# COMPACT_ATOMS: atom_id res chain seq x y z
N MET A 1 4.09 -7.64 0.47
CA MET A 1 3.19 -6.78 1.27
C MET A 1 2.50 -7.51 2.41
N MET A 2 2.01 -8.74 2.22
CA MET A 2 1.34 -9.54 3.27
C MET A 2 2.11 -9.63 4.60
N LYS A 3 3.43 -9.84 4.54
CA LYS A 3 4.28 -9.87 5.75
C LYS A 3 4.50 -8.48 6.37
N ALA A 4 4.61 -7.44 5.56
CA ALA A 4 4.95 -6.10 6.02
C ALA A 4 3.81 -5.50 6.88
N PHE A 5 2.57 -5.66 6.42
CA PHE A 5 1.38 -5.15 7.08
C PHE A 5 0.64 -6.19 7.92
N SER A 6 1.30 -7.31 8.29
CA SER A 6 0.69 -8.36 9.10
C SER A 6 0.12 -7.81 10.41
N GLU A 7 -1.09 -8.23 10.77
CA GLU A 7 -1.73 -7.92 12.05
C GLU A 7 -1.02 -8.63 13.22
N LYS A 8 -0.43 -9.80 12.95
CA LYS A 8 0.42 -10.53 13.90
C LYS A 8 1.89 -10.32 13.52
N ASN A 9 2.67 -9.70 14.41
CA ASN A 9 4.05 -9.28 14.16
C ASN A 9 4.17 -8.21 13.07
N THR A 10 3.46 -7.09 13.24
CA THR A 10 3.46 -5.95 12.31
C THR A 10 4.86 -5.36 12.16
N ILE A 11 5.32 -5.24 10.91
CA ILE A 11 6.59 -4.57 10.57
C ILE A 11 6.32 -3.09 10.24
N ILE A 12 5.26 -2.83 9.47
CA ILE A 12 4.81 -1.48 9.09
C ILE A 12 3.39 -1.29 9.62
N LYS A 13 3.23 -0.35 10.55
CA LYS A 13 1.93 0.02 11.10
C LYS A 13 1.22 0.98 10.14
N ALA A 14 -0.06 0.77 9.88
CA ALA A 14 -0.84 1.63 8.98
C ALA A 14 -2.15 2.11 9.63
N THR A 15 -2.30 1.92 10.93
CA THR A 15 -3.44 2.40 11.72
C THR A 15 -2.96 2.97 13.05
N LEU A 16 -3.69 3.97 13.54
CA LEU A 16 -3.52 4.55 14.87
C LEU A 16 -4.36 3.83 15.93
N LEU A 17 -5.39 3.09 15.49
CA LEU A 17 -6.36 2.46 16.38
C LEU A 17 -5.73 1.28 17.12
N GLN A 18 -6.14 1.10 18.38
CA GLN A 18 -5.76 -0.04 19.20
C GLN A 18 -6.94 -1.02 19.32
N GLY A 19 -6.64 -2.27 19.61
CA GLY A 19 -7.63 -3.34 19.74
C GLY A 19 -8.18 -3.83 18.41
N GLU A 20 -9.28 -4.57 18.46
CA GLU A 20 -9.86 -5.31 17.33
C GLU A 20 -10.15 -4.41 16.12
N SER A 21 -10.62 -3.17 16.34
CA SER A 21 -10.90 -2.25 15.24
C SER A 21 -9.64 -1.87 14.45
N GLY A 22 -8.52 -1.63 15.15
CA GLY A 22 -7.24 -1.34 14.50
C GLY A 22 -6.67 -2.57 13.81
N GLU A 23 -6.78 -3.74 14.43
CA GLU A 23 -6.35 -4.99 13.79
C GLU A 23 -7.11 -5.25 12.49
N ASN A 24 -8.43 -5.06 12.46
CA ASN A 24 -9.25 -5.21 11.27
C ASN A 24 -8.87 -4.21 10.16
N GLU A 25 -8.62 -2.95 10.52
CA GLU A 25 -8.16 -1.94 9.57
C GLU A 25 -6.78 -2.29 8.99
N GLN A 26 -5.84 -2.70 9.85
CA GLN A 26 -4.51 -3.15 9.46
C GLN A 26 -4.58 -4.35 8.48
N VAL A 27 -5.47 -5.31 8.73
CA VAL A 27 -5.75 -6.43 7.81
C VAL A 27 -6.29 -5.93 6.47
N GLY A 28 -7.21 -4.97 6.48
CA GLY A 28 -7.74 -4.35 5.25
C GLY A 28 -6.62 -3.72 4.41
N ILE A 29 -5.78 -2.90 5.04
CA ILE A 29 -4.64 -2.24 4.37
C ILE A 29 -3.64 -3.27 3.83
N LYS A 30 -3.36 -4.33 4.59
CA LYS A 30 -2.52 -5.44 4.13
C LYS A 30 -3.00 -6.03 2.80
N HIS A 31 -4.32 -6.29 2.69
CA HIS A 31 -4.90 -6.86 1.47
C HIS A 31 -4.91 -5.87 0.30
N ILE A 32 -5.26 -4.60 0.55
CA ILE A 32 -5.23 -3.55 -0.48
C ILE A 32 -3.81 -3.38 -1.02
N ALA A 33 -2.81 -3.21 -0.15
CA ALA A 33 -1.42 -3.03 -0.55
C ALA A 33 -0.87 -4.25 -1.29
N ALA A 34 -1.22 -5.47 -0.85
CA ALA A 34 -0.81 -6.69 -1.54
C ALA A 34 -1.46 -6.83 -2.92
N GLY A 35 -2.76 -6.57 -3.04
CA GLY A 35 -3.49 -6.60 -4.31
C GLY A 35 -2.95 -5.57 -5.28
N MET A 36 -2.78 -4.32 -4.82
CA MET A 36 -2.22 -3.22 -5.62
C MET A 36 -0.85 -3.57 -6.20
N MET A 37 0.08 -3.98 -5.34
CA MET A 37 1.44 -4.32 -5.79
C MET A 37 1.48 -5.55 -6.71
N SER A 38 0.47 -6.42 -6.67
CA SER A 38 0.36 -7.57 -7.58
C SER A 38 -0.29 -7.20 -8.91
N ALA A 39 -1.19 -6.21 -8.91
CA ALA A 39 -1.88 -5.71 -10.10
C ALA A 39 -1.04 -4.69 -10.89
N MET A 40 -0.23 -3.89 -10.20
CA MET A 40 0.71 -2.98 -10.83
C MET A 40 1.75 -3.78 -11.63
N ARG A 41 1.71 -3.66 -12.95
CA ARG A 41 2.68 -4.31 -13.83
C ARG A 41 4.03 -3.62 -13.67
N ASN A 42 5.10 -4.42 -13.75
CA ASN A 42 6.43 -3.87 -14.01
C ASN A 42 6.63 -3.88 -15.54
N PRO A 43 6.48 -2.74 -16.24
CA PRO A 43 6.65 -2.68 -17.70
C PRO A 43 8.06 -3.08 -18.16
N LYS A 44 9.06 -3.10 -17.27
CA LYS A 44 10.41 -3.61 -17.60
C LYS A 44 10.49 -5.15 -17.66
N GLY A 45 9.51 -5.87 -17.12
CA GLY A 45 9.51 -7.34 -17.02
C GLY A 45 8.58 -8.05 -18.00
N HIS A 46 7.66 -7.34 -18.64
CA HIS A 46 6.69 -7.88 -19.60
C HIS A 46 6.61 -6.98 -20.84
N GLU A 47 6.51 -7.60 -22.02
CA GLU A 47 6.35 -6.99 -23.36
C GLU A 47 6.69 -5.50 -23.43
N TYR A 48 7.93 -5.21 -23.84
CA TYR A 48 8.55 -3.87 -23.91
C TYR A 48 7.76 -2.82 -24.73
N ASP A 49 6.71 -3.24 -25.44
CA ASP A 49 5.88 -2.41 -26.31
C ASP A 49 4.59 -1.92 -25.62
N LEU A 50 4.36 -2.31 -24.36
CA LEU A 50 3.22 -1.85 -23.56
C LEU A 50 3.67 -0.70 -22.63
N MET A 51 3.48 0.53 -23.09
CA MET A 51 3.58 1.72 -22.24
C MET A 51 2.24 1.99 -21.56
N ASP A 52 2.27 2.14 -20.24
CA ASP A 52 1.16 2.69 -19.49
C ASP A 52 0.95 4.17 -19.90
N SER A 53 -0.30 4.59 -20.05
CA SER A 53 -0.59 6.00 -20.31
C SER A 53 -0.20 6.86 -19.09
N PRO A 54 0.03 8.17 -19.28
CA PRO A 54 0.24 9.10 -18.16
C PRO A 54 -0.89 9.04 -17.13
N ASP A 55 -2.14 8.86 -17.55
CA ASP A 55 -3.30 8.78 -16.65
C ASP A 55 -3.24 7.54 -15.75
N VAL A 56 -2.92 6.37 -16.31
CA VAL A 56 -2.74 5.12 -15.54
C VAL A 56 -1.61 5.27 -14.53
N CYS A 57 -0.50 5.90 -14.93
CA CYS A 57 0.60 6.21 -14.03
C CYS A 57 0.17 7.12 -12.88
N LEU A 58 -0.62 8.16 -13.17
CA LEU A 58 -1.13 9.10 -12.17
C LEU A 58 -2.08 8.43 -11.18
N ASP A 59 -2.95 7.53 -11.64
CA ASP A 59 -3.85 6.77 -10.76
C ASP A 59 -3.06 5.88 -9.80
N GLN A 60 -2.07 5.14 -10.32
CA GLN A 60 -1.19 4.31 -9.50
C GLN A 60 -0.43 5.14 -8.46
N LEU A 61 0.15 6.27 -8.87
CA LEU A 61 0.83 7.21 -7.98
C LEU A 61 -0.10 7.77 -6.91
N SER A 62 -1.34 8.08 -7.26
CA SER A 62 -2.34 8.60 -6.32
C SER A 62 -2.65 7.59 -5.21
N ILE A 63 -2.73 6.30 -5.55
CA ILE A 63 -2.99 5.25 -4.57
C ILE A 63 -1.77 4.99 -3.69
N ILE A 64 -0.56 4.95 -4.27
CA ILE A 64 0.68 4.86 -3.49
C ILE A 64 0.78 6.05 -2.53
N SER A 65 0.50 7.25 -3.01
CA SER A 65 0.54 8.48 -2.23
C SER A 65 -0.46 8.45 -1.06
N ALA A 66 -1.68 7.93 -1.29
CA ALA A 66 -2.66 7.74 -0.22
C ALA A 66 -2.19 6.74 0.83
N LEU A 67 -1.61 5.61 0.40
CA LEU A 67 -1.07 4.60 1.31
C LEU A 67 0.10 5.15 2.14
N MET A 68 0.99 5.94 1.53
CA MET A 68 2.10 6.58 2.23
C MET A 68 1.61 7.54 3.32
N ARG A 69 0.66 8.44 3.00
CA ARG A 69 0.08 9.35 4.00
C ARG A 69 -0.56 8.62 5.18
N GLN A 70 -1.21 7.48 4.91
CA GLN A 70 -1.80 6.65 5.96
C GLN A 70 -0.72 6.07 6.89
N ILE A 71 0.39 5.58 6.32
CA ILE A 71 1.53 5.05 7.09
C ILE A 71 2.20 6.15 7.90
N GLU A 72 2.43 7.32 7.29
CA GLU A 72 3.00 8.50 7.97
C GLU A 72 2.12 8.91 9.16
N SER A 73 0.81 9.04 8.93
CA SER A 73 -0.16 9.34 9.99
C SER A 73 -0.10 8.32 11.12
N ALA A 74 0.12 7.04 10.81
CA ALA A 74 0.22 5.97 11.80
C ALA A 74 1.51 5.98 12.62
N HIS A 75 2.56 6.65 12.15
CA HIS A 75 3.87 6.72 12.83
C HIS A 75 4.15 8.08 13.49
N GLY A 76 3.29 9.07 13.29
CA GLY A 76 3.53 10.45 13.73
C GLY A 76 4.53 11.12 12.79
N ASP A 77 4.17 12.30 12.28
CA ASP A 77 4.85 13.03 11.20
C ASP A 77 6.38 12.86 11.22
N ILE A 78 6.90 12.11 10.26
CA ILE A 78 8.34 12.08 9.94
C ILE A 78 8.59 13.14 8.87
N PHE A 79 8.29 14.41 9.16
CA PHE A 79 8.88 15.62 8.55
C PHE A 79 8.60 16.83 9.43
#